data_AF-A0A9P8IJT8-F1
#
_entry.id   AF-A0A9P8IJT8-F1
#
_cell.length_a   1.000
_cell.length_b   1.000
_cell.length_c   1.000
_cell.angle_alpha   90.00
_cell.angle_beta   90.00
_cell.angle_gamma   90.00
#
_symmetry.space_group_name_H-M   'P 1'
#
loop_
_entity.id
_entity.type
_entity.pdbx_description
1 polymer ?
#
loop_
_entity_poly.entity_id
_entity_poly.type
_entity_poly.pdbx_seq_one_letter_code
_entity_poly.pdbx_strand_id
1 'polypeptide(L)'
;MAEGHHYKFGVVMSCGGCSGAIDRVLKRLDGVKRYEVSLEKQTAEVYTDDLDYDTVLKTIRKTGKKVTSGEADGEEKSVDDPVIVAGAE
;
A
#
# COMPACT_ATOMS: atom_id res chain seq x y z
N MET A 1 -21.84 2.86 -11.54
CA MET A 1 -20.47 2.74 -12.06
C MET A 1 -19.61 2.63 -10.82
N ALA A 2 -18.80 1.58 -10.66
CA ALA A 2 -18.05 1.37 -9.43
C ALA A 2 -17.17 2.60 -9.19
N GLU A 3 -17.43 3.30 -8.09
CA GLU A 3 -16.57 4.37 -7.59
C GLU A 3 -15.28 3.69 -7.13
N GLY A 4 -14.21 3.88 -7.90
CA GLY A 4 -12.90 3.35 -7.56
C GLY A 4 -12.42 3.90 -6.21
N HIS A 5 -11.68 3.07 -5.48
CA HIS A 5 -11.08 3.42 -4.22
C HIS A 5 -9.72 4.10 -4.40
N HIS A 6 -9.46 5.09 -3.55
CA HIS A 6 -8.14 5.68 -3.35
C HIS A 6 -7.63 5.29 -1.97
N TYR A 7 -6.46 4.64 -1.95
CA TYR A 7 -5.76 4.26 -0.73
C TYR A 7 -4.46 5.02 -0.62
N LYS A 8 -4.14 5.47 0.60
CA LYS A 8 -2.89 6.16 0.90
C LYS A 8 -2.23 5.55 2.12
N PHE A 9 -0.97 5.21 1.97
CA PHE A 9 -0.17 4.58 3.02
C PHE A 9 1.05 5.42 3.33
N GLY A 10 1.28 5.72 4.61
CA GLY A 10 2.56 6.21 5.09
C GLY A 10 3.53 5.05 5.23
N VAL A 11 4.68 5.11 4.59
CA VAL A 11 5.66 4.00 4.56
C VAL A 11 7.07 4.52 4.77
N VAL A 12 7.80 3.92 5.72
CA VAL A 12 9.19 4.27 5.97
C VAL A 12 10.09 3.71 4.87
N MET A 13 10.68 4.61 4.10
CA MET A 13 11.59 4.32 3.00
C MET A 13 12.92 5.04 3.23
N SER A 14 13.99 4.28 3.44
CA SER A 14 15.31 4.85 3.77
C SER A 14 16.17 5.21 2.55
N CYS A 15 15.79 4.74 1.34
CA CYS A 15 16.52 5.02 0.10
C CYS A 15 15.64 4.77 -1.14
N GLY A 16 16.13 5.18 -2.32
CA GLY A 16 15.45 4.92 -3.61
C GLY A 16 15.25 3.43 -3.92
N GLY A 17 16.07 2.54 -3.36
CA GLY A 17 15.85 1.10 -3.43
C GLY A 17 14.59 0.64 -2.69
N CYS A 18 14.23 1.32 -1.59
CA CYS A 18 13.02 1.01 -0.80
C CYS A 18 11.76 1.43 -1.55
N SER A 19 11.72 2.64 -2.10
CA SER A 19 10.60 3.10 -2.93
C SER A 19 10.46 2.24 -4.19
N GLY A 20 11.58 1.86 -4.82
CA GLY A 20 11.58 0.96 -5.97
C GLY A 20 11.10 -0.46 -5.64
N ALA A 21 11.21 -0.94 -4.40
CA ALA A 21 10.64 -2.23 -4.01
C ALA A 21 9.11 -2.17 -3.96
N ILE A 22 8.56 -1.07 -3.44
CA ILE A 22 7.12 -0.82 -3.36
C ILE A 22 6.53 -0.65 -4.77
N ASP A 23 7.18 0.12 -5.65
CA ASP A 23 6.80 0.25 -7.06
C ASP A 23 6.66 -1.12 -7.74
N ARG A 24 7.65 -2.01 -7.58
CA ARG A 24 7.64 -3.33 -8.22
C ARG A 24 6.48 -4.22 -7.78
N VAL A 25 6.10 -4.19 -6.51
CA VAL A 25 4.99 -5.01 -6.02
C VAL A 25 3.64 -4.43 -6.42
N LEU A 26 3.47 -3.12 -6.40
CA LEU A 26 2.23 -2.44 -6.82
C LEU A 26 2.01 -2.58 -8.33
N LYS A 27 3.07 -2.47 -9.12
CA LYS A 27 3.02 -2.69 -10.58
C LYS A 27 2.59 -4.12 -10.96
N ARG A 28 2.88 -5.11 -10.11
CA ARG A 28 2.54 -6.52 -10.32
C ARG A 28 1.19 -6.90 -9.70
N LEU A 29 0.58 -6.00 -8.94
CA LEU A 29 -0.69 -6.25 -8.30
C LEU A 29 -1.81 -6.04 -9.33
N ASP A 30 -2.46 -7.13 -9.72
CA ASP A 30 -3.61 -7.07 -10.63
C ASP A 30 -4.76 -6.30 -9.97
N GLY A 31 -5.54 -5.54 -10.75
CA GLY A 31 -6.58 -4.66 -10.23
C GLY A 31 -6.13 -3.25 -9.82
N VAL A 32 -4.82 -2.93 -9.83
CA VAL A 32 -4.34 -1.55 -9.66
C VAL A 32 -4.53 -0.77 -10.96
N LYS A 33 -5.29 0.33 -10.93
CA LYS A 33 -5.44 1.25 -12.07
C LYS A 33 -4.29 2.25 -12.14
N ARG A 34 -3.92 2.82 -11.01
CA ARG A 34 -2.84 3.81 -10.89
C ARG A 34 -2.22 3.69 -9.51
N TYR A 35 -0.93 3.99 -9.42
CA TYR A 35 -0.27 4.14 -8.13
C TYR A 35 0.81 5.23 -8.21
N GLU A 36 1.13 5.83 -7.07
CA GLU A 36 2.20 6.82 -6.93
C GLU A 36 3.01 6.51 -5.67
N VAL A 37 4.33 6.43 -5.81
CA VAL A 37 5.24 6.18 -4.68
C VAL A 37 6.16 7.38 -4.54
N SER A 38 6.16 8.00 -3.37
CA SER A 38 6.99 9.17 -3.07
C SER A 38 7.94 8.87 -1.91
N LEU A 39 9.24 8.85 -2.22
CA LEU A 39 10.29 8.77 -1.20
C LEU A 39 10.32 10.05 -0.35
N GLU A 40 10.12 11.22 -0.96
CA GLU A 40 10.16 12.51 -0.26
C GLU A 40 9.02 12.65 0.75
N LYS A 41 7.81 12.25 0.35
CA LYS A 41 6.62 12.31 1.23
C LYS A 41 6.51 11.09 2.14
N GLN A 42 7.32 10.04 1.92
CA GLN A 42 7.18 8.75 2.59
C GLN A 42 5.78 8.15 2.40
N THR A 43 5.21 8.26 1.19
CA THR A 43 3.85 7.79 0.89
C THR A 43 3.80 6.83 -0.30
N ALA A 44 2.83 5.92 -0.25
CA ALA A 44 2.39 5.12 -1.38
C ALA A 44 0.88 5.29 -1.55
N GLU A 45 0.46 5.76 -2.72
CA GLU A 45 -0.93 6.01 -3.10
C GLU A 45 -1.34 5.01 -4.17
N VAL A 46 -2.54 4.45 -4.05
CA VAL A 46 -3.05 3.39 -4.94
C VAL A 46 -4.50 3.70 -5.30
N TYR A 47 -4.82 3.59 -6.57
CA TYR A 47 -6.15 3.77 -7.13
C TYR A 47 -6.57 2.46 -7.79
N THR A 48 -7.74 1.95 -7.43
CA THR A 48 -8.25 0.62 -7.82
C THR A 48 -9.77 0.59 -7.76
N ASP A 49 -10.42 -0.34 -8.46
CA ASP A 49 -11.89 -0.50 -8.41
C ASP A 49 -12.31 -1.86 -7.88
N ASP A 50 -11.36 -2.76 -7.69
CA ASP A 50 -11.61 -4.18 -7.42
C ASP A 50 -10.80 -4.70 -6.23
N LEU A 51 -9.76 -3.97 -5.79
CA LEU A 51 -8.95 -4.36 -4.65
C LEU A 51 -9.43 -3.70 -3.37
N ASP A 52 -9.56 -4.49 -2.31
CA ASP A 52 -9.76 -3.98 -0.96
C ASP A 52 -8.47 -3.38 -0.38
N TYR A 53 -8.65 -2.44 0.55
CA TYR A 53 -7.57 -1.78 1.30
C TYR A 53 -6.56 -2.77 1.91
N ASP A 54 -7.04 -3.88 2.49
CA ASP A 54 -6.19 -4.87 3.15
C ASP A 54 -5.29 -5.63 2.15
N THR A 55 -5.79 -5.93 0.96
CA THR A 55 -5.00 -6.58 -0.11
C THR A 55 -3.84 -5.69 -0.54
N VAL A 56 -4.10 -4.39 -0.69
CA VAL A 56 -3.07 -3.41 -1.04
C VAL A 56 -2.08 -3.22 0.12
N LEU A 57 -2.56 -3.09 1.35
CA LEU A 57 -1.72 -2.98 2.56
C LEU A 57 -0.78 -4.18 2.69
N LYS A 58 -1.31 -5.41 2.58
CA LYS A 58 -0.51 -6.64 2.60
C LYS A 58 0.55 -6.65 1.52
N THR A 59 0.19 -6.22 0.31
CA THR A 59 1.13 -6.16 -0.82
C THR A 59 2.29 -5.21 -0.53
N ILE A 60 2.03 -4.04 0.04
CA ILE A 60 3.08 -3.11 0.47
C ILE A 60 3.92 -3.73 1.59
N ARG A 61 3.31 -4.37 2.60
CA ARG A 61 4.03 -4.99 3.73
C ARG A 61 4.94 -6.16 3.32
N LYS A 62 4.63 -6.88 2.23
CA LYS A 62 5.51 -7.91 1.65
C LYS A 62 6.90 -7.39 1.27
N THR A 63 7.06 -6.08 1.10
CA THR A 63 8.37 -5.46 0.85
C THR A 63 9.24 -5.32 2.11
N GLY A 64 8.72 -5.72 3.28
CA GLY A 64 9.40 -5.63 4.58
C GLY A 64 9.50 -4.20 5.11
N LYS A 65 8.73 -3.26 4.55
CA LYS A 65 8.74 -1.85 4.97
C LYS A 65 7.70 -1.59 6.05
N LYS A 66 8.06 -0.72 6.99
CA LYS A 66 7.15 -0.30 8.06
C LYS A 66 6.11 0.65 7.49
N VAL A 67 4.84 0.29 7.60
CA VAL A 67 3.70 1.16 7.33
C VAL A 67 3.34 1.90 8.62
N THR A 68 3.21 3.21 8.57
CA THR A 68 2.97 4.09 9.74
C THR A 68 1.57 4.65 9.80
N SER A 69 0.88 4.72 8.66
CA SER A 69 -0.49 5.19 8.56
C SER A 69 -1.13 4.61 7.32
N GLY A 70 -2.45 4.57 7.32
CA GLY A 70 -3.22 4.11 6.19
C GLY A 70 -4.58 4.80 6.15
N GLU A 71 -5.00 5.13 4.94
CA GLU A 71 -6.22 5.88 4.67
C GLU A 71 -6.91 5.23 3.47
N ALA A 72 -8.23 5.10 3.54
CA ALA A 72 -9.06 4.65 2.45
C ALA A 72 -10.18 5.63 2.21
N ASP A 73 -10.21 6.19 1.00
CA ASP A 73 -11.19 7.19 0.58
C ASP A 73 -11.26 8.40 1.52
N GLY A 74 -10.11 8.83 2.05
CA GLY A 74 -10.02 9.94 3.02
C GLY A 74 -10.36 9.55 4.46
N GLU A 75 -10.70 8.30 4.75
CA GLU A 75 -10.92 7.81 6.11
C GLU A 75 -9.68 7.09 6.64
N GLU A 76 -9.19 7.47 7.83
CA GLU A 76 -8.08 6.78 8.50
C GLU A 76 -8.46 5.32 8.82
N LYS A 77 -7.61 4.38 8.40
CA LYS A 77 -7.75 2.95 8.65
C LYS A 77 -6.57 2.46 9.48
N SER A 78 -6.84 1.57 10.43
CA SER A 78 -5.79 0.98 11.27
C SER A 78 -4.83 0.13 10.44
N VAL A 79 -3.52 0.34 10.65
CA VAL A 79 -2.44 -0.44 9.98
C VAL A 79 -1.86 -1.53 10.88
N ASP A 80 -2.29 -1.60 12.14
CA ASP A 80 -1.71 -2.44 13.20
C ASP A 80 -2.46 -3.76 13.44
N ASP A 81 -3.45 -4.10 12.61
CA ASP A 81 -4.22 -5.33 12.85
C ASP A 81 -3.31 -6.58 12.75
N PRO A 82 -3.27 -7.46 13.77
CA PRO A 82 -2.40 -8.62 13.80
C PRO A 82 -2.87 -9.80 12.93
N VAL A 83 -4.04 -9.73 12.26
CA VAL A 83 -4.54 -10.84 11.40
C VAL A 83 -3.66 -11.11 10.17
N ILE A 84 -2.77 -10.19 9.82
CA ILE A 84 -2.00 -10.22 8.56
C ILE A 84 -0.58 -10.78 8.66
N VAL A 85 -0.17 -11.29 9.83
CA VAL A 85 1.11 -12.01 10.02
C VAL A 85 0.98 -13.54 9.99
N ALA A 86 -0.23 -14.08 9.83
CA ALA A 86 -0.43 -15.53 9.68
C ALA A 86 -0.23 -15.93 8.20
N GLY A 87 1.00 -16.31 7.82
CA GLY A 87 1.25 -16.90 6.51
C GLY A 87 2.67 -16.82 5.95
N ALA A 88 3.70 -16.78 6.81
CA ALA A 88 5.07 -17.05 6.38
C ALA A 88 5.70 -18.05 7.37
N GLU A 89 5.31 -19.31 7.21
CA GLU A 89 6.18 -20.45 7.47
C GLU A 89 7.03 -20.73 6.22
#